data_AF-A0AB74M7Y6-F1
#
_entry.id   AF-A0AB74M7Y6-F1
#
_cell.length_a   1.000
_cell.length_b   1.000
_cell.length_c   1.000
_cell.angle_alpha   90.00
_cell.angle_beta   90.00
_cell.angle_gamma   90.00
#
_symmetry.space_group_name_H-M   'P 1'
#
loop_
_entity.id
_entity.type
_entity.pdbx_description
1 polymer ?
#
loop_
_entity_poly.entity_id
_entity_poly.type
_entity_poly.pdbx_seq_one_letter_code
_entity_poly.pdbx_strand_id
1 'polypeptide(L)'
;AVGAIDGRVTRNTQSIEKNSKAIAANTRTLQQHSARLDSQQRQINENHKEMKRAAAQSAALTGLFQPYSVGKFNATAAVGGYSDQQALAVGVGYRFNEQTAAKAGVAFSDGDASWNVGVNFEF
;
A
#
# COMPACT_ATOMS: atom_id res chain seq x y z
N ALA A 1 -3.80 -27.89 63.24
CA ALA A 1 -2.85 -27.12 62.39
C ALA A 1 -2.54 -27.82 61.07
N VAL A 2 -2.18 -29.11 61.06
CA VAL A 2 -1.76 -29.86 59.85
C VAL A 2 -2.84 -29.95 58.76
N GLY A 3 -4.10 -30.28 59.08
CA GLY A 3 -5.16 -30.37 58.06
C GLY A 3 -5.49 -29.06 57.33
N ALA A 4 -5.25 -27.90 57.96
CA ALA A 4 -5.40 -26.60 57.30
C ALA A 4 -4.25 -26.29 56.33
N ILE A 5 -3.07 -26.87 56.59
CA ILE A 5 -1.90 -26.78 55.71
C ILE A 5 -2.13 -27.65 54.48
N ASP A 6 -2.60 -28.90 54.65
CA ASP A 6 -2.91 -29.80 53.53
C ASP A 6 -3.93 -29.19 52.56
N GLY A 7 -5.02 -28.59 53.08
CA GLY A 7 -6.01 -27.92 52.24
C GLY A 7 -5.49 -26.66 51.53
N ARG A 8 -4.42 -26.01 52.04
CA ARG A 8 -3.73 -24.92 51.34
C ARG A 8 -2.79 -25.47 50.26
N VAL A 9 -2.07 -26.56 50.55
CA VAL A 9 -1.20 -27.23 49.58
C VAL A 9 -2.00 -27.71 48.38
N THR A 10 -3.14 -28.39 48.58
CA THR A 10 -4.01 -28.83 47.47
C THR A 10 -4.50 -27.68 46.61
N ARG A 11 -4.93 -26.56 47.21
CA ARG A 11 -5.37 -25.36 46.47
C ARG A 11 -4.24 -24.72 45.69
N ASN A 12 -3.03 -24.69 46.27
CA ASN A 12 -1.84 -24.19 45.58
C ASN A 12 -1.49 -25.08 44.39
N THR A 13 -1.53 -26.41 44.53
CA THR A 13 -1.32 -27.35 43.42
C THR A 13 -2.31 -27.12 42.29
N GLN A 14 -3.61 -26.99 42.60
CA GLN A 14 -4.63 -26.69 41.59
C GLN A 14 -4.41 -25.34 40.89
N SER A 15 -3.95 -24.33 41.64
CA SER A 15 -3.65 -23.00 41.09
C SER A 15 -2.43 -23.05 40.18
N ILE A 16 -1.40 -23.83 40.54
CA ILE A 16 -0.21 -24.05 39.72
C ILE A 16 -0.57 -24.76 38.41
N GLU A 17 -1.43 -25.78 38.45
CA GLU A 17 -1.89 -26.46 37.24
C GLU A 17 -2.68 -25.53 36.32
N LYS A 18 -3.57 -24.70 36.89
CA LYS A 18 -4.31 -23.68 36.12
C LYS A 18 -3.36 -22.67 35.48
N ASN A 19 -2.40 -22.17 36.25
CA ASN A 19 -1.40 -21.23 35.75
C ASN A 19 -0.53 -21.86 34.66
N SER A 20 -0.12 -23.12 34.80
CA SER A 20 0.63 -23.86 33.78
C SER A 20 -0.14 -23.95 32.46
N LYS A 21 -1.44 -24.26 32.52
CA LYS A 21 -2.32 -24.30 31.34
C LYS A 21 -2.49 -22.90 30.71
N ALA A 22 -2.68 -21.87 31.53
CA ALA A 22 -2.79 -20.49 31.05
C ALA A 22 -1.49 -20.01 30.37
N ILE A 23 -0.33 -20.34 30.93
CA ILE A 23 0.98 -20.04 30.32
C ILE A 23 1.10 -20.73 28.97
N ALA A 24 0.76 -22.03 28.87
CA ALA A 24 0.82 -22.76 27.61
C ALA A 24 -0.12 -22.14 26.54
N ALA A 25 -1.31 -21.69 26.93
CA ALA A 25 -2.23 -20.98 26.04
C ALA A 25 -1.67 -19.62 25.59
N ASN A 26 -1.07 -18.86 26.51
CA ASN A 26 -0.42 -17.59 26.21
C ASN A 26 0.77 -17.78 25.26
N THR A 27 1.58 -18.82 25.45
CA THR A 27 2.69 -19.15 24.53
C THR A 27 2.19 -19.39 23.11
N ARG A 28 1.08 -20.14 22.93
CA ARG A 28 0.48 -20.35 21.60
C ARG A 28 -0.04 -19.05 20.99
N THR A 29 -0.68 -18.21 21.79
CA THR A 29 -1.19 -16.91 21.34
C THR A 29 -0.05 -15.99 20.89
N LEU A 30 1.05 -15.96 21.64
CA LEU A 30 2.25 -15.19 21.27
C LEU A 30 2.88 -15.70 19.97
N GLN A 31 2.95 -17.01 19.75
CA GLN A 31 3.42 -17.59 18.48
C GLN A 31 2.55 -17.15 17.29
N GLN A 32 1.23 -17.17 17.47
CA GLN A 32 0.30 -16.68 16.44
C GLN A 32 0.45 -15.18 16.18
N HIS A 33 0.62 -14.37 17.23
CA HIS A 33 0.88 -12.94 17.09
C HIS A 33 2.20 -12.66 16.39
N SER A 34 3.27 -13.41 16.70
CA SER A 34 4.56 -13.28 16.01
C SER A 34 4.41 -13.55 14.51
N ALA A 35 3.74 -14.64 14.13
CA ALA A 35 3.49 -14.96 12.73
C ALA A 35 2.66 -13.88 12.02
N ARG A 36 1.66 -13.30 12.72
CA ARG A 36 0.84 -12.21 12.19
C ARG A 36 1.65 -10.93 12.02
N LEU A 37 2.50 -10.56 12.98
CA LEU A 37 3.39 -9.40 12.88
C LEU A 37 4.37 -9.55 11.71
N ASP A 38 4.95 -10.74 11.51
CA ASP A 38 5.81 -11.00 10.37
C ASP A 38 5.08 -10.83 9.03
N SER A 39 3.81 -11.27 8.96
CA SER A 39 2.98 -11.08 7.77
C SER A 39 2.64 -9.61 7.54
N GLN A 40 2.34 -8.86 8.60
CA GLN A 40 2.06 -7.42 8.53
C GLN A 40 3.30 -6.65 8.08
N GLN A 41 4.48 -7.00 8.59
CA GLN A 41 5.72 -6.34 8.20
C GLN A 41 6.03 -6.55 6.71
N ARG A 42 5.77 -7.75 6.17
CA ARG A 42 5.89 -8.02 4.73
C ARG A 42 4.93 -7.16 3.92
N GLN A 43 3.65 -7.12 4.30
CA GLN A 43 2.64 -6.30 3.63
C GLN A 43 2.97 -4.81 3.70
N ILE A 44 3.51 -4.31 4.81
CA ILE A 44 3.94 -2.90 4.93
C ILE A 44 5.08 -2.60 3.95
N ASN A 45 6.07 -3.50 3.85
CA ASN A 45 7.18 -3.34 2.92
C ASN A 45 6.71 -3.38 1.45
N GLU A 46 5.77 -4.25 1.11
CA GLU A 46 5.16 -4.32 -0.23
C GLU A 46 4.36 -3.06 -0.54
N ASN A 47 3.47 -2.63 0.35
CA ASN A 47 2.71 -1.39 0.21
C ASN A 47 3.63 -0.17 0.04
N HIS A 48 4.75 -0.11 0.76
CA HIS A 48 5.69 1.00 0.60
C HIS A 48 6.33 1.02 -0.81
N LYS A 49 6.63 -0.15 -1.37
CA LYS A 49 7.13 -0.26 -2.76
C LYS A 49 6.07 0.15 -3.77
N GLU A 50 4.84 -0.35 -3.62
CA GLU A 50 3.70 0.03 -4.48
C GLU A 50 3.41 1.52 -4.40
N MET A 51 3.45 2.11 -3.20
CA MET A 51 3.25 3.55 -3.02
C MET A 51 4.34 4.37 -3.73
N LYS A 52 5.62 3.97 -3.61
CA LYS A 52 6.72 4.62 -4.35
C LYS A 52 6.51 4.53 -5.87
N ARG A 53 6.05 3.38 -6.38
CA ARG A 53 5.69 3.20 -7.81
C ARG A 53 4.56 4.10 -8.23
N ALA A 54 3.46 4.09 -7.49
CA ALA A 54 2.29 4.93 -7.76
C ALA A 54 2.67 6.42 -7.74
N ALA A 55 3.52 6.85 -6.81
CA ALA A 55 4.04 8.21 -6.77
C ALA A 55 4.92 8.53 -7.99
N ALA A 56 5.81 7.64 -8.42
CA ALA A 56 6.62 7.82 -9.63
C ALA A 56 5.76 7.90 -10.89
N GLN A 57 4.78 6.99 -11.03
CA GLN A 57 3.82 7.00 -12.13
C GLN A 57 2.99 8.29 -12.14
N SER A 58 2.50 8.72 -10.98
CA SER A 58 1.76 9.97 -10.83
C SER A 58 2.63 11.17 -11.21
N ALA A 59 3.88 11.22 -10.74
CA ALA A 59 4.83 12.25 -11.11
C ALA A 59 5.06 12.28 -12.64
N ALA A 60 5.22 11.11 -13.28
CA ALA A 60 5.35 11.00 -14.73
C ALA A 60 4.08 11.50 -15.44
N LEU A 61 2.90 11.10 -14.98
CA LEU A 61 1.60 11.53 -15.49
C LEU A 61 1.35 13.03 -15.33
N THR A 62 1.81 13.64 -14.23
CA THR A 62 1.73 15.10 -14.03
C THR A 62 2.79 15.86 -14.81
N GLY A 63 3.94 15.23 -15.08
CA GLY A 63 4.99 15.76 -15.96
C GLY A 63 4.61 15.72 -17.43
N LEU A 64 3.46 15.15 -17.77
CA LEU A 64 2.85 15.14 -19.09
C LEU A 64 2.42 16.57 -19.46
N PHE A 65 3.43 17.35 -19.84
CA PHE A 65 3.33 18.76 -20.19
C PHE A 65 2.29 18.94 -21.30
N GLN A 66 1.30 19.80 -21.06
CA GLN A 66 0.30 20.19 -22.05
C GLN A 66 0.73 21.53 -22.66
N PRO A 67 1.53 21.57 -23.75
CA PRO A 67 1.80 22.85 -24.40
C PRO A 67 0.48 23.43 -24.96
N TYR A 68 0.30 24.73 -24.73
CA TYR A 68 -0.85 25.51 -25.16
C TYR A 68 -0.92 25.57 -26.68
N SER A 69 -1.61 24.63 -27.31
CA SER A 69 -1.98 24.73 -28.72
C SER A 69 -3.37 24.13 -28.91
N VAL A 70 -4.31 25.00 -29.27
CA VAL A 70 -5.70 24.69 -29.59
C VAL A 70 -5.79 24.11 -31.01
N GLY A 71 -6.56 23.02 -31.19
CA GLY A 71 -6.89 22.48 -32.51
C GLY A 71 -5.95 21.41 -33.10
N LYS A 72 -5.04 20.79 -32.33
CA LYS A 72 -4.18 19.70 -32.82
C LYS A 72 -4.13 18.51 -31.84
N PHE A 73 -3.99 17.30 -32.40
CA PHE A 73 -3.68 16.09 -31.66
C PHE A 73 -2.31 16.23 -31.00
N ASN A 74 -2.24 16.08 -29.68
CA ASN A 74 -1.02 16.24 -28.91
C ASN A 74 -0.58 14.89 -28.38
N ALA A 75 0.58 14.43 -28.83
CA ALA A 75 1.27 13.31 -28.21
C ALA A 75 2.21 13.85 -27.14
N THR A 76 2.17 13.24 -25.97
CA THR A 76 2.93 13.66 -24.80
C THR A 76 3.62 12.44 -24.21
N ALA A 77 4.87 12.61 -23.82
CA ALA A 77 5.64 11.59 -23.12
C ALA A 77 6.34 12.28 -21.97
N ALA A 78 6.34 11.64 -20.81
CA ALA A 78 6.91 12.17 -19.60
C ALA A 78 7.56 11.05 -18.81
N VAL A 79 8.70 11.34 -18.21
CA VAL A 79 9.39 10.42 -17.31
C VAL A 79 9.36 11.03 -15.93
N GLY A 80 8.90 10.27 -14.95
CA GLY A 80 8.84 10.65 -13.55
C GLY A 80 9.65 9.68 -12.71
N GLY A 81 10.39 10.19 -11.73
CA GLY A 81 11.14 9.38 -10.78
C GLY A 81 10.75 9.75 -9.36
N TYR A 82 10.59 8.74 -8.50
CA TYR A 82 10.38 8.96 -7.07
C TYR A 82 11.24 8.01 -6.24
N SER A 83 12.13 8.57 -5.40
CA SER A 83 13.18 7.84 -4.68
C SER A 83 14.04 7.01 -5.65
N ASP A 84 13.77 5.70 -5.74
CA ASP A 84 14.58 4.73 -6.48
C ASP A 84 13.77 4.09 -7.64
N GLN A 85 12.52 4.52 -7.81
CA GLN A 85 11.58 4.03 -8.82
C GLN A 85 11.51 5.02 -9.99
N GLN A 86 11.64 4.51 -11.22
CA GLN A 86 11.46 5.28 -12.44
C GLN A 86 10.19 4.83 -13.14
N ALA A 87 9.41 5.79 -13.64
CA ALA A 87 8.19 5.56 -14.37
C ALA A 87 8.20 6.34 -15.68
N LEU A 88 7.82 5.68 -16.77
CA LEU A 88 7.61 6.26 -18.08
C LEU A 88 6.11 6.39 -18.33
N ALA A 89 5.62 7.60 -18.53
CA ALA A 89 4.27 7.89 -18.96
C ALA A 89 4.25 8.34 -20.42
N VAL A 90 3.29 7.83 -21.18
CA VAL A 90 2.97 8.29 -22.52
C VAL A 90 1.48 8.53 -22.60
N GLY A 91 1.07 9.61 -23.25
CA GLY A 91 -0.33 9.95 -23.38
C GLY A 91 -0.62 10.79 -24.60
N VAL A 92 -1.88 10.75 -25.00
CA VAL A 92 -2.41 11.49 -26.12
C VAL A 92 -3.54 12.38 -25.61
N GLY A 93 -3.53 13.63 -26.06
CA GLY A 93 -4.55 14.62 -25.74
C GLY A 93 -5.14 15.18 -27.01
N TYR A 94 -6.46 15.31 -27.04
CA TYR A 94 -7.17 16.01 -28.08
C TYR A 94 -8.01 17.12 -27.47
N ARG A 95 -7.71 18.36 -27.84
CA ARG A 95 -8.49 19.52 -27.46
C ARG A 95 -9.46 19.84 -28.60
N PHE A 96 -10.73 19.48 -28.40
CA PHE A 96 -11.80 19.71 -29.37
C PHE A 96 -12.02 21.22 -29.56
N ASN A 97 -12.13 21.97 -28.46
CA ASN A 97 -12.29 23.43 -28.43
C ASN A 97 -11.49 24.04 -27.26
N GLU A 98 -11.35 25.37 -27.19
CA GLU A 98 -10.74 26.09 -26.05
C GLU A 98 -11.33 25.65 -24.70
N GLN A 99 -12.62 25.32 -24.69
CA GLN A 99 -13.38 24.92 -23.52
C GLN A 99 -13.47 23.40 -23.30
N THR A 100 -12.98 22.56 -24.21
CA THR A 100 -13.17 21.10 -24.11
C THR A 100 -11.94 20.33 -24.57
N ALA A 101 -11.33 19.59 -23.65
CA ALA A 101 -10.20 18.73 -23.92
C ALA A 101 -10.42 17.33 -23.36
N ALA A 102 -9.97 16.31 -24.09
CA ALA A 102 -9.88 14.95 -23.62
C ALA A 102 -8.43 14.50 -23.65
N LYS A 103 -8.02 13.71 -22.66
CA LYS A 103 -6.70 13.09 -22.63
C LYS A 103 -6.79 11.66 -22.13
N ALA A 104 -5.94 10.82 -22.69
CA ALA A 104 -5.73 9.45 -22.25
C ALA A 104 -4.23 9.20 -22.15
N GLY A 105 -3.79 8.52 -21.10
CA GLY A 105 -2.40 8.20 -20.89
C GLY A 105 -2.23 6.85 -20.23
N VAL A 106 -1.05 6.27 -20.43
CA VAL A 106 -0.58 5.05 -19.78
C VAL A 106 0.79 5.34 -19.17
N ALA A 107 1.02 4.85 -17.97
CA ALA A 107 2.29 4.93 -17.28
C ALA A 107 2.80 3.52 -16.95
N PHE A 108 4.09 3.31 -17.17
CA PHE A 108 4.80 2.06 -16.94
C PHE A 108 5.87 2.29 -15.88
N SER A 109 5.90 1.46 -14.84
CA SER A 109 6.96 1.49 -13.82
C SER A 109 7.31 0.07 -13.42
N ASP A 110 8.59 -0.30 -13.42
CA ASP A 110 9.18 -1.56 -12.92
C ASP A 110 8.20 -2.67 -12.40
N GLY A 111 7.43 -3.25 -13.34
CA GLY A 111 6.47 -4.35 -13.11
C GLY A 111 4.97 -4.01 -13.22
N ASP A 112 4.60 -2.74 -13.12
CA ASP A 112 3.22 -2.25 -13.04
C ASP A 112 2.89 -1.23 -14.15
N ALA A 113 1.69 -1.34 -14.72
CA ALA A 113 1.15 -0.39 -15.69
C ALA A 113 -0.14 0.26 -15.15
N SER A 114 -0.22 1.58 -15.19
CA SER A 114 -1.42 2.34 -14.87
C SER A 114 -1.91 3.13 -16.07
N TRP A 115 -3.19 3.45 -16.08
CA TRP A 115 -3.84 4.18 -17.17
C TRP A 115 -4.73 5.27 -16.59
N ASN A 116 -4.84 6.38 -17.31
CA ASN A 116 -5.70 7.49 -16.92
C ASN A 116 -6.47 7.98 -18.15
N VAL A 117 -7.72 8.36 -17.92
CA VAL A 117 -8.55 9.05 -18.90
C VAL A 117 -9.19 10.23 -18.20
N GLY A 118 -9.17 11.40 -18.84
CA GLY A 118 -9.73 12.63 -18.28
C GLY A 118 -10.36 13.48 -19.36
N VAL A 119 -11.46 14.13 -19.01
CA VAL A 119 -12.10 15.16 -19.81
C VAL A 119 -12.09 16.45 -19.00
N ASN A 120 -11.67 17.54 -19.63
CA ASN A 120 -11.62 18.87 -19.05
C ASN A 120 -12.64 19.74 -19.79
N PHE A 121 -13.49 20.42 -19.02
CA PHE A 121 -14.44 21.42 -19.50
C PHE A 121 -14.14 22.76 -18.79
N GLU A 122 -13.96 23.84 -19.55
CA GLU A 122 -13.80 25.21 -19.05
C GLU A 122 -15.06 26.02 -19.40
N PHE A 123 -15.65 26.73 -18.43
CA PHE A 123 -16.85 27.55 -18.58
C PHE A 123 -16.57 29.03 -18.28
#